data_AF-A0A9Q3H5J5-F1
#
_entry.id   AF-A0A9Q3H5J5-F1
#
_cell.length_a   1.000
_cell.length_b   1.000
_cell.length_c   1.000
_cell.angle_alpha   90.00
_cell.angle_beta   90.00
_cell.angle_gamma   90.00
#
_symmetry.space_group_name_H-M   'P 1'
#
loop_
_entity.id
_entity.type
_entity.pdbx_description
1 polymer ?
#
loop_
_entity_poly.entity_id
_entity_poly.type
_entity_poly.pdbx_seq_one_letter_code
_entity_poly.pdbx_strand_id
1 'polypeptide(L)'
;MNRPAFPICEEPLGKIRGHDIGLYLDGERPYPPMLRRPPYPESLEIRKEIEKHINELQLMDVIRKIGHNEIVEITTPVLITWRDGKSRL
;
A
#
# COMPACT_ATOMS: atom_id res chain seq x y z
N MET A 1 12.95 -15.92 27.37
CA MET A 1 11.65 -15.32 27.03
C MET A 1 11.34 -15.67 25.58
N ASN A 2 10.25 -16.39 25.31
CA ASN A 2 9.85 -16.73 23.95
C ASN A 2 9.33 -15.48 23.24
N ARG A 3 9.88 -15.17 22.07
CA ARG A 3 9.24 -14.22 21.15
C ARG A 3 7.90 -14.83 20.70
N PRO A 4 6.81 -14.04 20.58
CA PRO A 4 5.58 -14.55 20.02
C PRO A 4 5.85 -15.04 18.59
N ALA A 5 5.53 -16.31 18.32
CA ALA A 5 5.68 -16.91 16.99
C ALA A 5 4.52 -16.56 16.04
N PHE A 6 3.45 -15.98 16.57
CA PHE A 6 2.24 -15.63 15.85
C PHE A 6 2.10 -14.11 15.74
N PRO A 7 1.63 -13.59 14.59
CA PRO A 7 1.33 -12.18 14.45
C PRO A 7 0.20 -11.79 15.40
N ILE A 8 0.39 -10.70 16.15
CA ILE A 8 -0.62 -10.09 17.02
C ILE A 8 -0.78 -8.62 16.61
N CYS A 9 -1.99 -8.07 16.76
CA CYS A 9 -2.31 -6.71 16.31
C CYS A 9 -1.48 -5.59 16.98
N GLU A 10 -0.78 -5.91 18.07
CA GLU A 10 0.01 -4.98 18.88
C GLU A 10 1.43 -4.78 18.37
N GLU A 11 1.92 -5.66 17.46
CA GLU A 11 3.23 -5.51 16.84
C GLU A 11 3.09 -5.20 15.34
N PRO A 12 3.66 -4.07 14.85
CA PRO A 12 3.58 -3.74 13.43
C PRO A 12 4.37 -4.75 12.60
N LEU A 13 3.79 -5.16 11.46
CA LEU A 13 4.43 -6.08 10.51
C LEU A 13 5.76 -5.50 10.00
N GLY A 14 5.84 -4.18 9.85
CA GLY A 14 7.06 -3.46 9.43
C GLY A 14 8.23 -3.49 10.40
N LYS A 15 8.11 -4.10 11.59
CA LYS A 15 9.17 -4.12 12.62
C LYS A 15 10.36 -5.04 12.27
N ILE A 16 10.21 -5.90 11.26
CA ILE A 16 11.28 -6.81 10.80
C ILE A 16 12.30 -6.03 9.98
N ARG A 17 13.54 -5.95 10.46
CA ARG A 17 14.65 -5.21 9.82
C ARG A 17 15.64 -6.16 9.15
N GLY A 18 16.32 -5.69 8.10
CA GLY A 18 17.42 -6.43 7.44
C GLY A 18 16.99 -7.28 6.24
N HIS A 19 15.74 -7.14 5.79
CA HIS A 19 15.18 -7.81 4.60
C HIS A 19 14.80 -6.80 3.51
N ASP A 20 15.40 -5.61 3.53
CA ASP A 20 15.14 -4.56 2.56
C ASP A 20 15.59 -5.00 1.16
N ILE A 21 14.71 -4.84 0.18
CA ILE A 21 14.96 -5.21 -1.21
C ILE A 21 15.24 -3.95 -2.02
N GLY A 22 16.39 -3.90 -2.69
CA GLY A 22 16.68 -2.89 -3.70
C GLY A 22 15.94 -3.21 -4.99
N LEU A 23 14.99 -2.36 -5.38
CA LEU A 23 14.29 -2.44 -6.66
C LEU A 23 14.78 -1.32 -7.56
N TYR A 24 15.14 -1.67 -8.80
CA TYR A 24 15.59 -0.73 -9.82
C TYR A 24 14.73 -0.88 -11.06
N LEU A 25 14.48 0.23 -11.75
CA LEU A 25 13.84 0.22 -13.06
C LEU A 25 14.92 0.11 -14.13
N ASP A 26 14.63 -0.63 -15.20
CA ASP A 26 15.54 -0.81 -16.33
C ASP A 26 15.74 0.46 -17.17
N GLY A 27 15.00 1.54 -16.87
CA GLY A 27 15.03 2.81 -17.60
C GLY A 27 15.36 4.01 -16.72
N GLU A 28 15.84 5.08 -17.36
CA GLU A 28 16.20 6.32 -16.69
C GLU A 28 15.06 7.35 -16.70
N ARG A 29 15.15 8.35 -15.82
CA ARG A 29 14.23 9.48 -15.79
C ARG A 29 14.42 10.38 -17.03
N PRO A 30 13.35 11.03 -17.53
CA PRO A 30 11.99 11.02 -17.01
C PRO A 30 11.24 9.73 -17.37
N TYR A 31 10.49 9.20 -16.40
CA TYR A 31 9.70 8.00 -16.64
C TYR A 31 8.52 8.24 -17.60
N PRO A 32 8.11 7.22 -18.38
CA PRO A 32 7.01 7.35 -19.32
C PRO A 32 5.71 7.81 -18.63
N PRO A 33 4.91 8.70 -19.26
CA PRO A 33 3.63 9.16 -18.69
C PRO A 33 2.66 8.02 -18.35
N MET A 34 2.77 6.87 -19.02
CA MET A 34 1.95 5.69 -18.77
C MET A 34 2.14 5.07 -17.37
N LEU A 35 3.23 5.42 -16.67
CA LEU A 35 3.45 5.05 -15.27
C LEU A 35 2.76 5.98 -14.28
N ARG A 36 2.18 7.10 -14.74
CA ARG A 36 1.37 8.04 -13.93
C ARG A 36 -0.10 7.85 -14.23
N ARG A 37 -0.66 6.73 -13.79
CA ARG A 37 -2.07 6.41 -14.04
C ARG A 37 -2.96 7.07 -12.99
N PRO A 38 -4.06 7.72 -13.39
CA PRO A 38 -5.05 8.22 -12.43
C PRO A 38 -5.78 7.06 -11.75
N PRO A 39 -6.38 7.28 -10.58
CA PRO A 39 -7.28 6.30 -9.97
C PRO A 39 -8.49 6.05 -10.88
N TYR A 40 -9.03 4.84 -10.82
CA TYR A 40 -10.28 4.54 -11.52
C TYR A 40 -11.46 5.25 -10.84
N PRO A 41 -12.49 5.65 -11.61
CA PRO A 41 -13.72 6.15 -11.02
C PRO A 41 -14.37 5.05 -10.17
N GLU A 42 -14.73 5.40 -8.94
CA GLU A 42 -15.19 4.45 -7.93
C GLU A 42 -16.45 4.96 -7.24
N SER A 43 -17.31 4.04 -6.80
CA SER A 43 -18.49 4.39 -6.02
C SER A 43 -18.11 4.80 -4.60
N LEU A 44 -19.02 5.51 -3.91
CA LEU A 44 -18.82 5.88 -2.51
C LEU A 44 -18.59 4.67 -1.60
N GLU A 45 -19.24 3.55 -1.90
CA GLU A 45 -19.06 2.29 -1.16
C GLU A 45 -17.65 1.72 -1.35
N ILE A 46 -17.18 1.65 -2.59
CA ILE A 46 -15.83 1.18 -2.91
C ILE A 46 -14.79 2.06 -2.23
N ARG A 47 -14.96 3.38 -2.28
CA ARG A 47 -14.04 4.33 -1.64
C ARG A 47 -13.93 4.09 -0.14
N LYS A 48 -15.04 3.84 0.55
CA LYS A 48 -15.06 3.57 2.00
C LYS A 48 -14.30 2.29 2.34
N GLU A 49 -14.49 1.24 1.56
CA GLU A 49 -13.78 -0.02 1.78
C GLU A 49 -12.28 0.11 1.48
N ILE A 50 -11.89 0.82 0.42
CA ILE A 50 -10.48 1.15 0.16
C ILE A 50 -9.88 1.93 1.33
N GLU A 51 -10.57 2.98 1.80
CA GLU A 51 -10.10 3.81 2.91
C GLU A 51 -9.91 2.99 4.20
N LYS A 52 -10.83 2.06 4.48
CA LYS A 52 -10.71 1.12 5.60
C LYS A 52 -9.42 0.30 5.50
N HIS A 53 -9.17 -0.36 4.37
CA HIS A 53 -7.94 -1.16 4.16
C HIS A 53 -6.68 -0.32 4.25
N ILE A 54 -6.67 0.88 3.66
CA ILE A 54 -5.53 1.80 3.72
C ILE A 54 -5.23 2.21 5.18
N ASN A 55 -6.25 2.51 5.97
CA ASN A 55 -6.07 2.86 7.39
C ASN A 55 -5.50 1.68 8.19
N GLU A 56 -6.00 0.46 7.97
CA GLU A 56 -5.46 -0.75 8.62
C GLU A 56 -3.98 -0.98 8.25
N LEU A 57 -3.62 -0.85 6.96
CA LEU A 57 -2.24 -1.00 6.50
C LEU A 57 -1.30 0.10 7.04
N GLN A 58 -1.80 1.32 7.23
CA GLN A 58 -1.05 2.40 7.88
C GLN A 58 -0.80 2.11 9.37
N LEU A 59 -1.80 1.59 10.09
CA LEU A 59 -1.66 1.19 11.49
C LEU A 59 -0.62 0.06 11.68
N MET A 60 -0.53 -0.85 10.71
CA MET A 60 0.43 -1.96 10.71
C MET A 60 1.84 -1.57 10.23
N ASP A 61 2.06 -0.29 9.89
CA ASP A 61 3.33 0.23 9.34
C ASP A 61 3.77 -0.49 8.05
N VAL A 62 2.80 -0.89 7.22
CA VAL A 62 3.04 -1.54 5.92
C VAL A 62 3.10 -0.49 4.80
N ILE A 63 2.26 0.54 4.89
CA ILE A 63 2.26 1.68 3.95
C ILE A 63 2.28 2.99 4.73
N ARG A 64 2.75 4.05 4.07
CA ARG A 64 2.77 5.41 4.64
C ARG A 64 2.16 6.42 3.69
N LYS A 65 1.74 7.56 4.23
CA LYS A 65 1.44 8.74 3.41
C LYS A 65 2.74 9.33 2.88
N ILE A 66 2.71 9.73 1.62
CA ILE A 66 3.79 10.51 0.99
C ILE A 66 3.59 11.98 1.38
N GLY A 67 4.67 12.64 1.82
CA GLY A 67 4.66 14.04 2.24
C GLY A 67 4.47 15.00 1.07
N HIS A 68 4.01 16.22 1.35
CA HIS A 68 3.68 17.22 0.31
C HIS A 68 4.88 17.62 -0.57
N ASN A 69 6.11 17.48 -0.05
CA ASN A 69 7.35 17.83 -0.76
C ASN A 69 8.02 16.63 -1.45
N GLU A 70 7.44 15.43 -1.33
CA GLU A 70 7.98 14.23 -1.96
C GLU A 70 7.44 14.10 -3.40
N ILE A 71 8.33 13.92 -4.37
CA ILE A 71 7.95 13.77 -5.77
C ILE A 71 7.47 12.34 -6.01
N VAL A 72 6.21 12.20 -6.45
CA VAL A 72 5.65 10.92 -6.91
C VAL A 72 5.74 10.85 -8.42
N GLU A 73 6.57 9.96 -8.93
CA GLU A 73 6.77 9.81 -10.38
C GLU A 73 5.96 8.68 -11.00
N ILE A 74 5.48 7.73 -10.17
CA ILE A 74 4.77 6.52 -10.57
C ILE A 74 3.51 6.42 -9.71
N THR A 75 2.36 6.22 -10.36
CA THR A 75 1.08 5.99 -9.72
C THR A 75 0.34 4.86 -10.42
N THR A 76 -0.21 3.95 -9.64
CA THR A 76 -1.00 2.81 -10.12
C THR A 76 -2.38 2.85 -9.49
N PRO A 77 -3.47 2.69 -10.26
CA PRO A 77 -4.80 2.64 -9.70
C PRO A 77 -4.94 1.41 -8.80
N VAL A 78 -5.61 1.60 -7.67
CA VAL A 78 -5.96 0.52 -6.75
C VAL A 78 -7.34 -0.01 -7.14
N LEU A 79 -7.52 -1.32 -6.99
CA LEU A 79 -8.78 -2.01 -7.26
C LEU A 79 -9.20 -2.73 -5.99
N ILE A 80 -10.50 -2.87 -5.80
CA ILE A 80 -11.05 -3.70 -4.74
C ILE A 80 -11.81 -4.86 -5.34
N THR A 81 -11.68 -6.03 -4.74
CA THR A 81 -12.42 -7.23 -5.12
C THR A 81 -13.20 -7.77 -3.94
N TRP A 82 -14.24 -8.56 -4.21
CA TRP A 82 -15.09 -9.14 -3.18
C TRP A 82 -15.00 -10.65 -3.22
N ARG A 83 -14.85 -11.26 -2.05
CA ARG A 83 -14.90 -12.72 -1.90
C ARG A 83 -15.43 -13.07 -0.52
N ASP A 84 -16.41 -13.98 -0.49
CA ASP A 84 -17.06 -14.48 0.73
C ASP A 84 -17.63 -13.34 1.61
N GLY A 85 -18.23 -12.32 0.97
CA GLY A 85 -18.80 -11.15 1.64
C GLY A 85 -17.79 -10.17 2.23
N LYS A 86 -16.50 -10.34 1.94
CA LYS A 86 -15.42 -9.46 2.42
C LYS A 86 -14.70 -8.80 1.25
N SER A 87 -14.40 -7.53 1.42
CA SER A 87 -13.60 -6.74 0.48
C SER A 87 -12.12 -7.08 0.62
N ARG A 88 -11.40 -7.01 -0.50
CA ARG A 88 -9.95 -7.25 -0.60
C ARG A 88 -9.33 -6.18 -1.47
N LEU A 89 -8.36 -5.48 -0.90
CA LEU A 89 -7.43 -4.61 -1.61
C LEU A 89 -6.34 -5.46 -2.27
#